data_AF-A0A8X6IW16-F1
#
_entry.id   AF-A0A8X6IW16-F1
#
_cell.length_a   1.000
_cell.length_b   1.000
_cell.length_c   1.000
_cell.angle_alpha   90.00
_cell.angle_beta   90.00
_cell.angle_gamma   90.00
#
_symmetry.space_group_name_H-M   'P 1'
#
loop_
_entity.id
_entity.type
_entity.pdbx_description
1 polymer ?
#
loop_
_entity_poly.entity_id
_entity_poly.type
_entity_poly.pdbx_seq_one_letter_code
_entity_poly.pdbx_strand_id
1 'polypeptide(L)'
;MIVLFRKSRARSLRPSHVNLALEKQYEKWRREYGLPRNGKVTKKPTNQGLDEEAHIRNPPKKKCLLPWWCAYISWFLVIVSVGCSLFFLWAYGLQFGNIRTGKWLTSLIISFLSSVLLTEPLKIFLFSIIMACLCGNPDLDDDDSDVDEEDPYLNEDEEWLHSVNSGNVVQRPKYRPIDPSSWEAARRLREKEVRMYGVLKEIGVYALYLWILFILSYGNRDPNSFYLREAVINNFIKPGDLWNDFNNVMVEIYLRNIVLPHSFKL
;
A
#
# COMPACT_ATOMS: atom_id res chain seq x y z
N MET A 1 -13.24 34.60 18.28
CA MET A 1 -12.00 34.55 19.10
C MET A 1 -11.53 33.11 19.19
N ILE A 2 -10.68 32.64 18.27
CA ILE A 2 -10.02 31.33 18.41
C ILE A 2 -8.56 31.52 17.96
N VAL A 3 -7.72 31.80 18.95
CA VAL A 3 -6.27 31.94 18.80
C VAL A 3 -5.69 30.53 18.92
N LEU A 4 -5.74 29.74 17.84
CA LEU A 4 -5.22 28.37 17.81
C LEU A 4 -3.81 28.26 17.19
N PHE A 5 -3.11 29.37 17.00
CA PHE A 5 -1.69 29.34 16.60
C PHE A 5 -0.78 29.37 17.83
N ARG A 6 -0.87 28.30 18.64
CA ARG A 6 0.18 27.99 19.61
C ARG A 6 1.41 27.55 18.83
N LYS A 7 2.32 28.51 18.60
CA LYS A 7 3.74 28.37 18.23
C LYS A 7 4.13 26.90 18.06
N SER A 8 4.15 26.43 16.81
CA SER A 8 4.60 25.08 16.48
C SER A 8 5.95 24.89 17.14
N ARG A 9 6.04 23.94 18.09
CA ARG A 9 7.33 23.55 18.64
C ARG A 9 8.18 23.12 17.44
N ALA A 10 9.40 23.65 17.34
CA ALA A 10 10.36 23.11 16.39
C ALA A 10 10.40 21.59 16.61
N ARG A 11 10.12 20.82 15.55
CA ARG A 11 10.29 19.37 15.61
C ARG A 11 11.77 19.17 15.90
N SER A 12 12.09 18.63 17.08
CA SER A 12 13.44 18.15 17.37
C SER A 12 13.74 17.10 16.31
N LEU A 13 14.84 17.26 15.59
CA LEU A 13 15.30 16.23 14.67
C LEU A 13 15.58 14.96 15.47
N ARG A 14 15.41 13.81 14.83
CA ARG A 14 15.73 12.52 15.43
C ARG A 14 17.27 12.45 15.54
N PRO A 15 17.84 11.90 16.63
CA PRO A 15 19.30 11.76 16.71
C PRO A 15 19.80 10.91 15.55
N SER A 16 20.94 11.31 14.97
CA SER A 16 21.58 10.62 13.84
C SER A 16 21.66 9.10 14.08
N HIS A 17 21.17 8.30 13.14
CA HIS A 17 21.34 6.85 13.22
C HIS A 17 22.81 6.42 13.26
N VAL A 18 23.72 7.21 12.67
CA VAL A 18 25.17 6.96 12.70
C VAL A 18 25.71 7.08 14.13
N ASN A 19 25.38 8.17 14.82
CA ASN A 19 25.80 8.39 16.22
C ASN A 19 25.20 7.32 17.14
N LEU A 20 23.92 6.97 16.92
CA LEU A 20 23.22 5.96 17.71
C LEU A 20 23.77 4.55 17.47
N ALA A 21 24.21 4.23 16.25
CA ALA A 21 24.90 2.99 15.93
C ALA A 21 26.29 2.94 16.57
N LEU A 22 27.06 4.03 16.52
CA LEU A 22 28.36 4.18 17.18
C LEU A 22 28.22 3.99 18.70
N GLU A 23 27.25 4.64 19.33
CA GLU A 23 27.01 4.53 20.77
C GLU A 23 26.69 3.08 21.16
N LYS A 24 25.78 2.41 20.43
CA LYS A 24 25.49 0.98 20.65
C LYS A 24 26.72 0.10 20.47
N GLN A 25 27.58 0.42 19.51
CA GLN A 25 28.82 -0.32 19.28
C GLN A 25 29.79 -0.14 20.46
N TYR A 26 29.96 1.09 20.96
CA TYR A 26 30.78 1.40 22.14
C TYR A 26 30.23 0.75 23.41
N GLU A 27 28.91 0.73 23.60
CA GLU A 27 28.27 0.03 24.72
C GLU A 27 28.52 -1.47 24.69
N LYS A 28 28.41 -2.10 23.50
CA LYS A 28 28.71 -3.53 23.33
C LYS A 28 30.17 -3.81 23.70
N TRP A 29 31.10 -2.99 23.20
CA TRP A 29 32.52 -3.08 23.53
C TRP A 29 32.80 -2.90 25.02
N ARG A 30 32.11 -1.97 25.68
CA ARG A 30 32.26 -1.76 27.13
C ARG A 30 31.86 -3.00 27.92
N ARG A 31 30.80 -3.70 27.51
CA ARG A 31 30.38 -4.96 28.15
C ARG A 31 31.36 -6.11 27.91
N GLU A 32 31.97 -6.15 26.72
CA GLU A 32 32.83 -7.27 26.31
C GLU A 32 34.28 -7.12 26.81
N TYR A 33 34.82 -5.89 26.83
CA TYR A 33 36.23 -5.62 27.14
C TYR A 33 36.45 -4.76 28.40
N GLY A 34 35.39 -4.34 29.10
CA GLY A 34 35.51 -3.63 30.39
C GLY A 34 36.14 -2.24 30.30
N LEU A 35 35.89 -1.48 29.23
CA LEU A 35 36.44 -0.13 29.05
C LEU A 35 35.99 0.83 30.17
N PRO A 36 36.91 1.61 30.79
CA PRO A 36 36.54 2.57 31.81
C PRO A 36 35.65 3.67 31.22
N ARG A 37 34.62 4.06 31.98
CA ARG A 37 33.77 5.21 31.65
C ARG A 37 34.63 6.46 31.75
N ASN A 38 35.15 6.96 30.62
CA ASN A 38 35.83 8.23 30.63
C ASN A 38 34.82 9.28 31.14
N GLY A 39 35.18 9.94 32.23
CA GLY A 39 34.32 10.90 32.91
C GLY A 39 33.99 12.07 31.99
N LYS A 40 32.83 12.69 32.21
CA LYS A 40 32.38 13.88 31.49
C LYS A 40 33.55 14.87 31.35
N VAL A 41 34.11 14.97 30.14
CA VAL A 41 35.05 16.04 29.81
C VAL A 41 34.24 17.32 29.84
N THR A 42 34.65 18.24 30.71
CA THR A 42 34.04 19.55 30.84
C THR A 42 34.32 20.34 29.57
N LYS A 43 33.24 20.72 28.87
CA LYS A 43 33.21 21.70 27.77
C LYS A 43 34.25 22.81 27.98
N LYS A 44 35.33 22.79 27.21
CA LYS A 44 36.16 23.99 27.03
C LYS A 44 35.47 24.89 25.99
N PRO A 45 35.56 26.22 26.12
CA PRO A 45 34.93 27.11 25.17
C PRO A 45 35.63 26.98 23.82
N THR A 46 34.90 26.43 22.84
CA THR A 46 35.31 26.37 21.44
C THR A 46 35.44 27.79 20.89
N ASN A 47 36.58 28.09 20.27
CA ASN A 47 36.83 29.35 19.56
C ASN A 47 35.92 29.42 18.33
N GLN A 48 34.95 30.33 18.37
CA GLN A 48 33.86 30.56 17.41
C GLN A 48 34.31 31.04 16.00
N GLY A 49 35.58 30.86 15.63
CA GLY A 49 36.18 31.51 14.46
C GLY A 49 36.38 30.63 13.23
N LEU A 50 36.27 29.30 13.36
CA LEU A 50 36.51 28.34 12.25
C LEU A 50 35.24 27.58 11.83
N ASP A 51 34.17 27.77 12.60
CA ASP A 51 32.86 27.13 12.48
C ASP A 51 31.88 27.97 11.63
N GLU A 52 32.22 29.23 11.34
CA GLU A 52 31.41 30.10 10.45
C GLU A 52 31.54 29.73 8.96
N GLU A 53 32.69 29.21 8.51
CA GLU A 53 32.91 28.90 7.08
C GLU A 53 32.24 27.60 6.62
N ALA A 54 32.00 26.64 7.53
CA ALA A 54 31.25 25.41 7.22
C ALA A 54 29.73 25.64 7.11
N HIS A 55 29.23 26.79 7.56
CA HIS A 55 27.80 27.12 7.56
C HIS A 55 27.30 27.77 6.27
N ILE A 56 28.17 27.96 5.25
CA ILE A 56 27.80 28.40 3.90
C ILE A 56 27.46 27.19 3.00
N ARG A 57 26.67 26.25 3.51
CA ARG A 57 25.81 25.42 2.64
C ARG A 57 24.41 25.99 2.76
N ASN A 58 23.79 26.21 1.61
CA ASN A 58 22.49 26.86 1.44
C ASN A 58 21.57 26.61 2.66
N PRO A 59 20.97 27.65 3.27
CA PRO A 59 20.12 27.46 4.43
C PRO A 59 19.07 26.40 4.08
N PRO A 60 18.86 25.37 4.92
CA PRO A 60 17.91 24.31 4.61
C PRO A 60 16.59 24.99 4.27
N LYS A 61 16.10 24.75 3.05
CA LYS A 61 14.83 25.31 2.58
C LYS A 61 13.81 24.94 3.64
N LYS A 62 13.26 25.94 4.34
CA LYS A 62 12.25 25.72 5.38
C LYS A 62 11.04 25.11 4.71
N LYS A 63 10.99 23.77 4.66
CA LYS A 63 9.83 23.04 4.16
C LYS A 63 8.68 23.42 5.10
N CYS A 64 7.58 23.92 4.54
CA CYS A 64 6.36 24.23 5.29
C CYS A 64 5.81 22.94 5.91
N LEU A 65 6.31 22.58 7.09
CA LEU A 65 5.87 21.42 7.83
C LEU A 65 4.47 21.70 8.36
N LEU A 66 3.47 21.13 7.69
CA LEU A 66 2.09 21.11 8.18
C LEU A 66 2.07 20.45 9.56
N PRO A 67 1.26 20.94 10.52
CA PRO A 67 1.29 20.41 11.87
C PRO A 67 0.86 18.94 11.87
N TRP A 68 1.39 18.15 12.81
CA TRP A 68 1.24 16.69 12.86
C TRP A 68 -0.22 16.20 12.82
N TRP A 69 -1.18 16.98 13.35
CA TRP A 69 -2.62 16.67 13.26
C TRP A 69 -3.19 16.64 11.83
N CYS A 70 -2.54 17.29 10.87
CA CYS A 70 -2.98 17.43 9.49
C CYS A 70 -2.83 16.11 8.75
N ALA A 71 -1.86 15.28 9.17
CA ALA A 71 -1.71 13.92 8.67
C ALA A 71 -2.96 13.08 9.02
N TYR A 72 -3.47 13.15 10.25
CA TYR A 72 -4.68 12.42 10.63
C TYR A 72 -5.93 12.90 9.88
N ILE A 73 -6.06 14.21 9.69
CA ILE A 73 -7.16 14.78 8.90
C ILE A 73 -7.06 14.32 7.44
N SER A 74 -5.84 14.26 6.88
CA SER A 74 -5.60 13.75 5.53
C SER A 74 -5.98 12.28 5.41
N TRP A 75 -5.52 11.42 6.33
CA TRP A 75 -5.91 10.00 6.36
C TRP A 75 -7.43 9.82 6.49
N PHE A 76 -8.07 10.59 7.35
CA PHE A 76 -9.53 10.56 7.49
C PHE A 76 -10.24 10.98 6.20
N LEU A 77 -9.82 12.09 5.56
CA LEU A 77 -10.38 12.53 4.28
C LEU A 77 -10.17 11.50 3.17
N VAL A 78 -9.02 10.83 3.14
CA VAL A 78 -8.76 9.73 2.19
C VAL A 78 -9.75 8.59 2.42
N ILE A 79 -9.92 8.14 3.66
CA ILE A 79 -10.86 7.05 3.98
C ILE A 79 -12.29 7.45 3.64
N VAL A 80 -12.71 8.65 4.01
CA VAL A 80 -14.07 9.15 3.72
C VAL A 80 -14.28 9.30 2.21
N SER A 81 -13.32 9.83 1.47
CA SER A 81 -13.45 9.99 0.01
C SER A 81 -13.52 8.65 -0.72
N VAL A 82 -12.73 7.65 -0.31
CA VAL A 82 -12.82 6.28 -0.81
C VAL A 82 -14.18 5.67 -0.48
N GLY A 83 -14.63 5.80 0.78
CA GLY A 83 -15.94 5.30 1.22
C GLY A 83 -17.10 5.93 0.45
N CYS A 84 -17.11 7.25 0.29
CA CYS A 84 -18.10 7.97 -0.50
C CYS A 84 -18.10 7.48 -1.96
N SER A 85 -16.92 7.30 -2.57
CA SER A 85 -16.81 6.83 -3.94
C SER A 85 -17.37 5.42 -4.11
N LEU A 86 -17.06 4.49 -3.18
CA LEU A 86 -17.62 3.14 -3.18
C LEU A 86 -19.13 3.14 -2.97
N PHE A 87 -19.63 3.99 -2.06
CA PHE A 87 -21.06 4.14 -1.82
C PHE A 87 -21.80 4.59 -3.08
N PHE A 88 -21.30 5.62 -3.77
CA PHE A 88 -21.92 6.08 -5.02
C PHE A 88 -21.82 5.02 -6.11
N LEU A 89 -20.68 4.35 -6.27
CA LEU A 89 -20.51 3.27 -7.24
C LEU A 89 -21.56 2.16 -7.03
N TRP A 90 -21.77 1.77 -5.78
CA TRP A 90 -22.78 0.78 -5.40
C TRP A 90 -24.21 1.29 -5.61
N ALA A 91 -24.51 2.52 -5.18
CA ALA A 91 -25.83 3.12 -5.33
C ALA A 91 -26.24 3.27 -6.80
N TYR A 92 -25.32 3.72 -7.67
CA TYR A 92 -25.53 3.77 -9.12
C TYR A 92 -25.70 2.35 -9.70
N GLY A 93 -24.96 1.37 -9.19
CA GLY A 93 -25.12 -0.03 -9.57
C GLY A 93 -26.52 -0.59 -9.30
N LEU A 94 -27.14 -0.21 -8.18
CA LEU A 94 -28.51 -0.61 -7.83
C LEU A 94 -29.59 0.16 -8.57
N GLN A 95 -29.35 1.45 -8.84
CA GLN A 95 -30.32 2.31 -9.52
C GLN A 95 -30.47 1.94 -11.01
N PHE A 96 -29.41 1.41 -11.61
CA PHE A 96 -29.46 0.86 -12.94
C PHE A 96 -29.98 -0.59 -12.91
N GLY A 97 -30.90 -0.92 -13.82
CA GLY A 97 -31.34 -2.30 -14.00
C GLY A 97 -30.20 -3.19 -14.51
N ASN A 98 -30.27 -4.50 -14.25
CA ASN A 98 -29.19 -5.47 -14.44
C ASN A 98 -28.43 -5.35 -15.80
N ILE A 99 -29.18 -5.18 -16.90
CA ILE A 99 -28.61 -5.09 -18.26
C ILE A 99 -27.79 -3.81 -18.46
N ARG A 100 -28.28 -2.67 -17.95
CA ARG A 100 -27.61 -1.37 -18.08
C ARG A 100 -26.41 -1.29 -17.14
N THR A 101 -26.54 -1.81 -15.92
CA THR A 101 -25.44 -1.90 -14.94
C THR A 101 -24.30 -2.73 -15.46
N GLY A 102 -24.58 -3.91 -16.05
CA GLY A 102 -23.54 -4.76 -16.62
C GLY A 102 -22.71 -4.06 -17.70
N LYS A 103 -23.37 -3.43 -18.68
CA LYS A 103 -22.68 -2.67 -19.73
C LYS A 103 -21.86 -1.52 -19.16
N TRP A 104 -22.44 -0.75 -18.25
CA TRP A 104 -21.74 0.34 -17.58
C TRP A 104 -20.51 -0.14 -16.79
N LEU A 105 -20.67 -1.19 -15.98
CA LEU A 105 -19.59 -1.76 -15.17
C LEU A 105 -18.45 -2.30 -16.04
N THR A 106 -18.77 -3.01 -17.13
CA THR A 106 -17.75 -3.48 -18.07
C THR A 106 -16.99 -2.33 -18.71
N SER A 107 -17.67 -1.24 -19.09
CA SER A 107 -17.00 -0.04 -19.60
C SER A 107 -16.07 0.59 -18.57
N LEU A 108 -16.47 0.62 -17.29
CA LEU A 108 -15.66 1.13 -16.19
C LEU A 108 -14.42 0.28 -15.97
N ILE A 109 -14.56 -1.06 -15.94
CA ILE A 109 -13.43 -2.00 -15.77
C ILE A 109 -12.44 -1.86 -16.93
N ILE A 110 -12.93 -1.80 -18.16
CA ILE A 110 -12.08 -1.66 -19.36
C ILE A 110 -11.34 -0.32 -19.33
N SER A 111 -12.03 0.78 -19.00
CA SER A 111 -11.40 2.10 -18.84
C SER A 111 -10.35 2.09 -17.73
N PHE A 112 -10.63 1.47 -16.58
CA PHE A 112 -9.67 1.36 -15.48
C PHE A 112 -8.41 0.57 -15.89
N LEU A 113 -8.57 -0.59 -16.53
CA LEU A 113 -7.44 -1.39 -17.01
C LEU A 113 -6.62 -0.63 -18.05
N SER A 114 -7.29 0.07 -18.97
CA SER A 114 -6.63 0.92 -19.95
C SER A 114 -5.82 2.03 -19.28
N SER A 115 -6.39 2.70 -18.26
CA SER A 115 -5.69 3.73 -17.51
C SER A 115 -4.46 3.19 -16.76
N VAL A 116 -4.60 2.09 -16.02
CA VAL A 116 -3.50 1.52 -15.22
C VAL A 116 -2.38 0.95 -16.09
N LEU A 117 -2.71 0.24 -17.16
CA LEU A 117 -1.72 -0.43 -18.00
C LEU A 117 -1.06 0.50 -19.02
N LEU A 118 -1.79 1.50 -19.54
CA LEU A 118 -1.30 2.36 -20.62
C LEU A 118 -1.06 3.79 -20.15
N THR A 119 -2.04 4.41 -19.49
CA THR A 119 -1.97 5.84 -19.15
C THR A 119 -0.98 6.12 -18.03
N GLU A 120 -0.92 5.30 -16.98
CA GLU A 120 0.02 5.52 -15.87
C GLU A 120 1.50 5.42 -16.31
N PRO A 121 1.96 4.36 -17.01
CA PRO A 121 3.36 4.29 -17.48
C PRO A 121 3.71 5.43 -18.43
N LEU A 122 2.79 5.80 -19.32
CA LEU A 122 2.96 6.90 -20.26
C LEU A 122 3.08 8.25 -19.53
N LYS A 123 2.26 8.47 -18.49
CA LYS A 123 2.31 9.69 -17.67
C LYS A 123 3.63 9.79 -16.89
N ILE A 124 4.11 8.70 -16.32
CA ILE A 124 5.41 8.66 -15.60
C ILE A 124 6.56 8.95 -16.56
N PHE A 125 6.53 8.36 -17.75
CA PHE A 125 7.53 8.59 -18.80
C PHE A 125 7.56 10.06 -19.25
N LEU A 126 6.39 10.64 -19.56
CA LEU A 126 6.28 12.05 -19.93
C LEU A 126 6.75 12.97 -18.80
N PHE A 127 6.36 12.69 -17.55
CA PHE A 127 6.80 13.46 -16.40
C PHE A 127 8.32 13.41 -16.23
N SER A 128 8.92 12.23 -16.43
CA SER A 128 10.38 12.05 -16.35
C SER A 128 11.11 12.86 -17.42
N ILE A 129 10.60 12.90 -18.65
CA ILE A 129 11.17 13.72 -19.74
C ILE A 129 11.03 15.21 -19.42
N ILE A 130 9.84 15.65 -19.01
CA ILE A 130 9.59 17.05 -18.65
C ILE A 130 10.51 17.47 -17.51
N MET A 131 10.64 16.66 -16.46
CA MET A 131 11.55 16.91 -15.35
C MET A 131 13.01 16.90 -15.78
N ALA A 132 13.45 15.97 -16.64
CA ALA A 132 14.81 15.95 -17.16
C ALA A 132 15.14 17.18 -18.03
N CYS A 133 14.14 17.71 -18.75
CA CYS A 133 14.31 18.92 -19.57
C CYS A 133 14.21 20.22 -18.75
N LEU A 134 13.35 20.29 -17.73
CA LEU A 134 13.19 21.48 -16.88
C LEU A 134 14.25 21.56 -15.77
N CYS A 135 14.61 20.42 -15.18
CA CYS A 135 15.66 20.30 -14.17
C CYS A 135 16.92 19.78 -14.85
N GLY A 136 17.66 20.68 -15.52
CA GLY A 136 19.03 20.39 -15.93
C GLY A 136 19.86 20.03 -14.70
N ASN A 137 20.42 18.82 -14.70
CA ASN A 137 21.17 18.18 -13.61
C ASN A 137 20.44 18.22 -12.26
N PRO A 138 19.53 17.27 -11.99
CA PRO A 138 19.19 16.98 -10.61
C PRO A 138 20.45 16.41 -9.94
N ASP A 139 21.14 17.21 -9.13
CA ASP A 139 22.06 16.65 -8.14
C ASP A 139 21.24 15.67 -7.31
N LEU A 140 21.52 14.38 -7.49
CA LEU A 140 20.87 13.24 -6.82
C LEU A 140 21.32 13.12 -5.35
N ASP A 141 21.78 14.21 -4.75
CA ASP A 141 22.39 14.23 -3.41
C ASP A 141 21.39 14.59 -2.31
N ASP A 142 20.20 15.10 -2.64
CA ASP A 142 19.12 15.29 -1.67
C ASP A 142 18.25 14.01 -1.60
N ASP A 143 18.81 12.91 -1.11
CA ASP A 143 18.00 11.80 -0.62
C ASP A 143 17.17 12.33 0.55
N ASP A 144 15.86 12.44 0.38
CA ASP A 144 14.92 12.97 1.37
C ASP A 144 14.88 12.15 2.67
N SER A 145 15.64 11.04 2.73
CA SER A 145 15.77 10.13 3.86
C SER A 145 16.50 10.74 5.07
N ASP A 146 17.34 11.76 4.88
CA ASP A 146 18.16 12.35 5.95
C ASP A 146 17.60 13.66 6.51
N VAL A 147 16.48 14.17 5.99
CA VAL A 147 15.97 15.52 6.30
C VAL A 147 15.34 15.60 7.71
N ASP A 148 15.04 14.47 8.34
CA ASP A 148 14.50 14.38 9.70
C ASP A 148 15.50 13.90 10.77
N GLU A 149 16.76 13.65 10.38
CA GLU A 149 17.85 13.27 11.29
C GLU A 149 18.83 14.42 11.54
N GLU A 150 19.38 14.51 12.76
CA GLU A 150 20.49 15.41 13.06
C GLU A 150 21.74 14.93 12.30
N ASP A 151 22.51 15.87 11.76
CA ASP A 151 23.80 15.56 11.15
C ASP A 151 24.72 14.85 12.17
N PRO A 152 25.53 13.85 11.73
CA PRO A 152 26.53 13.22 12.59
C PRO A 152 27.44 14.29 13.20
N TYR A 153 27.65 14.21 14.53
CA TYR A 153 28.49 15.16 15.25
C TYR A 153 29.67 14.41 15.86
N LEU A 154 30.85 15.04 15.85
CA LEU A 154 32.05 14.49 16.49
C LEU A 154 32.06 14.83 17.98
N ASN A 155 32.68 13.98 18.79
CA ASN A 155 32.95 14.30 20.20
C ASN A 155 34.02 15.39 20.32
N GLU A 156 34.10 16.06 21.49
CA GLU A 156 35.05 17.16 21.73
C GLU A 156 36.53 16.75 21.60
N ASP A 157 36.83 15.45 21.69
CA ASP A 157 38.15 14.85 21.51
C ASP A 157 38.39 14.27 20.11
N GLU A 158 37.43 14.42 19.20
CA GLU A 158 37.48 13.91 17.83
C GLU A 158 37.50 15.07 16.83
N GLU A 159 38.58 15.20 16.05
CA GLU A 159 38.65 16.13 14.92
C GLU A 159 38.34 15.40 13.60
N TRP A 160 37.64 16.08 12.69
CA TRP A 160 37.51 15.61 11.32
C TRP A 160 38.92 15.46 10.74
N LEU A 161 39.28 14.24 10.31
CA LEU A 161 40.63 13.93 9.85
C LEU A 161 41.06 14.71 8.58
N HIS A 162 40.14 15.47 7.96
CA HIS A 162 40.35 16.23 6.73
C HIS A 162 39.72 17.63 6.84
N SER A 163 40.53 18.68 6.65
CA SER A 163 40.01 19.97 6.18
C SER A 163 39.59 19.80 4.72
N VAL A 164 38.45 20.40 4.33
CA VAL A 164 37.89 20.27 2.98
C VAL A 164 38.78 21.03 1.98
N ASN A 165 39.91 20.43 1.60
CA ASN A 165 40.73 20.91 0.50
C ASN A 165 40.72 19.88 -0.63
N SER A 166 40.25 20.32 -1.79
CA SER A 166 40.13 19.58 -3.03
C SER A 166 41.41 18.78 -3.33
N GLY A 167 41.27 17.45 -3.50
CA GLY A 167 42.23 16.69 -4.30
C GLY A 167 42.76 15.37 -3.75
N ASN A 168 42.44 14.93 -2.54
CA ASN A 168 42.99 13.65 -2.03
C ASN A 168 41.93 12.71 -1.46
N VAL A 169 42.11 11.43 -1.81
CA VAL A 169 41.24 10.28 -1.56
C VAL A 169 40.73 10.26 -0.13
N VAL A 170 39.42 10.45 0.02
CA VAL A 170 38.67 10.27 1.26
C VAL A 170 38.95 8.85 1.77
N GLN A 171 39.78 8.72 2.82
CA GLN A 171 39.86 7.44 3.52
C GLN A 171 38.57 7.30 4.33
N ARG A 172 37.62 6.62 3.70
CA ARG A 172 36.36 6.20 4.33
C ARG A 172 36.70 5.48 5.64
N PRO A 173 35.91 5.66 6.71
CA PRO A 173 36.11 4.96 7.98
C PRO A 173 36.36 3.49 7.69
N LYS A 174 37.49 2.98 8.17
CA LYS A 174 37.99 1.63 7.88
C LYS A 174 36.85 0.65 8.15
N TYR A 175 36.26 0.12 7.07
CA TYR A 175 35.11 -0.76 7.11
C TYR A 175 35.40 -1.87 8.11
N ARG A 176 34.73 -1.82 9.26
CA ARG A 176 34.83 -2.88 10.26
C ARG A 176 33.76 -3.91 9.88
N PRO A 177 34.12 -5.20 9.72
CA PRO A 177 33.18 -6.20 9.28
C PRO A 177 31.96 -6.22 10.20
N ILE A 178 30.78 -6.19 9.57
CA ILE A 178 29.48 -6.29 10.24
C ILE A 178 29.50 -7.50 11.18
N ASP A 179 29.11 -7.27 12.44
CA ASP A 179 29.07 -8.28 13.51
C ASP A 179 28.34 -9.55 13.03
N PRO A 180 28.91 -10.75 13.21
CA PRO A 180 28.33 -11.97 12.66
C PRO A 180 26.86 -12.19 13.05
N SER A 181 26.51 -11.84 14.29
CA SER A 181 25.15 -11.97 14.80
C SER A 181 24.13 -11.07 14.09
N SER A 182 24.56 -9.90 13.61
CA SER A 182 23.70 -8.90 12.98
C SER A 182 23.39 -9.22 11.52
N TRP A 183 24.34 -9.79 10.77
CA TRP A 183 24.04 -10.29 9.43
C TRP A 183 23.16 -11.55 9.49
N GLU A 184 23.32 -12.40 10.52
CA GLU A 184 22.42 -13.53 10.73
C GLU A 184 20.98 -13.08 11.04
N ALA A 185 20.83 -11.99 11.81
CA ALA A 185 19.52 -11.39 12.06
C ALA A 185 18.91 -10.78 10.79
N ALA A 186 19.70 -10.03 10.01
CA ALA A 186 19.26 -9.46 8.73
C ALA A 186 18.91 -10.55 7.70
N ARG A 187 19.69 -11.63 7.63
CA ARG A 187 19.42 -12.80 6.77
C ARG A 187 18.11 -13.46 7.19
N ARG A 188 17.88 -13.68 8.49
CA ARG A 188 16.61 -14.20 9.00
C ARG A 188 15.40 -13.30 8.69
N LEU A 189 15.56 -11.98 8.69
CA LEU A 189 14.48 -11.06 8.29
C LEU A 189 14.17 -11.18 6.79
N ARG A 190 15.19 -11.19 5.94
CA ARG A 190 15.03 -11.35 4.49
C ARG A 190 14.42 -12.72 4.14
N GLU A 191 14.83 -13.78 4.82
CA GLU A 191 14.23 -15.11 4.67
C GLU A 191 12.74 -15.13 5.05
N LYS A 192 12.34 -14.40 6.10
CA LYS A 192 10.92 -14.24 6.46
C LYS A 192 10.14 -13.48 5.40
N GLU A 193 10.70 -12.41 4.86
CA GLU A 193 10.06 -11.59 3.81
C GLU A 193 9.85 -12.41 2.52
N VAL A 194 10.87 -13.13 2.06
CA VAL A 194 10.78 -14.00 0.88
C VAL A 194 9.76 -15.11 1.11
N ARG A 195 9.72 -15.70 2.31
CA ARG A 195 8.72 -16.70 2.67
C ARG A 195 7.31 -16.11 2.68
N MET A 196 7.14 -14.88 3.19
CA MET A 196 5.86 -14.18 3.18
C MET A 196 5.36 -13.93 1.75
N TYR A 197 6.25 -13.57 0.82
CA TYR A 197 5.89 -13.42 -0.59
C TYR A 197 5.43 -14.75 -1.21
N GLY A 198 6.07 -15.87 -0.85
CA GLY A 198 5.62 -17.21 -1.22
C GLY A 198 4.19 -17.49 -0.74
N VAL A 199 3.92 -17.24 0.54
CA VAL A 199 2.57 -17.39 1.13
C VAL A 199 1.55 -16.47 0.46
N LEU A 200 1.91 -15.21 0.18
CA LEU A 200 1.02 -14.26 -0.48
C LEU A 200 0.67 -14.71 -1.91
N LYS A 201 1.64 -15.27 -2.63
CA LYS A 201 1.41 -15.85 -3.95
C LYS A 201 0.47 -17.07 -3.87
N GLU A 202 0.65 -17.94 -2.88
CA GLU A 202 -0.26 -19.07 -2.64
C GLU A 202 -1.68 -18.58 -2.35
N ILE A 203 -1.85 -17.60 -1.45
CA ILE A 203 -3.14 -16.96 -1.17
C ILE A 203 -3.76 -16.39 -2.46
N GLY A 204 -2.96 -15.72 -3.30
CA GLY A 204 -3.42 -15.18 -4.58
C GLY A 204 -3.92 -16.27 -5.54
N VAL A 205 -3.23 -17.41 -5.62
CA VAL A 205 -3.65 -18.56 -6.43
C VAL A 205 -4.94 -19.17 -5.89
N TYR A 206 -5.08 -19.35 -4.57
CA TYR A 206 -6.32 -19.84 -3.96
C TYR A 206 -7.49 -18.87 -4.17
N ALA A 207 -7.25 -17.56 -4.04
CA ALA A 207 -8.27 -16.53 -4.30
C ALA A 207 -8.74 -16.56 -5.77
N LEU A 208 -7.80 -16.70 -6.71
CA LEU A 208 -8.12 -16.86 -8.14
C LEU A 208 -8.91 -18.15 -8.40
N TYR A 209 -8.52 -19.26 -7.77
CA TYR A 209 -9.25 -20.51 -7.86
C TYR A 209 -10.69 -20.37 -7.34
N LEU A 210 -10.88 -19.75 -6.17
CA LEU A 210 -12.22 -19.47 -5.62
C LEU A 210 -13.02 -18.53 -6.53
N TRP A 211 -12.38 -17.55 -7.16
CA TRP A 211 -13.03 -16.66 -8.11
C TRP A 211 -13.51 -17.40 -9.37
N ILE A 212 -12.70 -18.31 -9.93
CA ILE A 212 -13.12 -19.18 -11.04
C ILE A 212 -14.28 -20.10 -10.61
N LEU A 213 -14.20 -20.72 -9.43
CA LEU A 213 -15.31 -21.54 -8.91
C LEU A 213 -16.60 -20.73 -8.75
N PHE A 214 -16.49 -19.48 -8.31
CA PHE A 214 -17.63 -18.57 -8.21
C PHE A 214 -18.24 -18.31 -9.59
N ILE A 215 -17.42 -18.03 -10.61
CA ILE A 215 -17.91 -17.85 -11.98
C ILE A 215 -18.55 -19.13 -12.53
N LEU A 216 -17.94 -20.31 -12.31
CA LEU A 216 -18.47 -21.57 -12.83
C LEU A 216 -19.81 -21.94 -12.17
N SER A 217 -19.91 -21.75 -10.86
CA SER A 217 -21.14 -22.06 -10.11
C SER A 217 -22.29 -21.11 -10.43
N TYR A 218 -22.04 -19.80 -10.54
CA TYR A 218 -23.07 -18.81 -10.83
C TYR A 218 -23.33 -18.59 -12.32
N GLY A 219 -22.30 -18.72 -13.17
CA GLY A 219 -22.40 -18.53 -14.61
C GLY A 219 -23.20 -19.62 -15.34
N ASN A 220 -23.25 -20.84 -14.79
CA ASN A 220 -24.02 -21.94 -15.37
C ASN A 220 -25.50 -21.97 -14.95
N ARG A 221 -25.93 -21.09 -14.03
CA ARG A 221 -27.32 -21.07 -13.56
C ARG A 221 -28.15 -20.19 -14.49
N ASP A 222 -29.03 -20.80 -15.28
CA ASP A 222 -29.93 -20.07 -16.18
C ASP A 222 -30.84 -19.11 -15.37
N PRO A 223 -30.85 -17.80 -15.68
CA PRO A 223 -31.63 -16.80 -14.96
C PRO A 223 -33.15 -17.01 -15.10
N ASN A 224 -33.61 -17.70 -16.13
CA ASN A 224 -35.02 -18.00 -16.42
C ASN A 224 -35.46 -19.40 -15.94
N SER A 225 -34.58 -20.17 -15.31
CA SER A 225 -34.90 -21.51 -14.78
C SER A 225 -36.10 -21.51 -13.83
N PHE A 226 -36.30 -20.43 -13.08
CA PHE A 226 -37.47 -20.26 -12.21
C PHE A 226 -38.78 -20.14 -13.01
N TYR A 227 -38.83 -19.25 -14.00
CA TYR A 227 -40.01 -19.05 -14.84
C TYR A 227 -40.32 -20.30 -15.68
N LEU A 228 -39.29 -21.00 -16.16
CA LEU A 228 -39.47 -22.27 -16.85
C LEU A 228 -40.12 -23.32 -15.93
N ARG A 229 -39.63 -23.46 -14.70
CA ARG A 229 -40.22 -24.37 -13.71
C ARG A 229 -41.66 -24.00 -13.40
N GLU A 230 -41.94 -22.71 -13.21
CA GLU A 230 -43.29 -22.22 -12.92
C GLU A 230 -44.24 -22.44 -14.11
N ALA A 231 -43.78 -22.21 -15.35
CA ALA A 231 -44.55 -22.50 -16.55
C ALA A 231 -44.86 -24.00 -16.67
N VAL A 232 -43.89 -24.88 -16.40
CA VAL A 232 -44.12 -26.33 -16.40
C VAL A 232 -45.12 -26.73 -15.32
N ILE A 233 -44.97 -26.23 -14.10
CA ILE A 233 -45.90 -26.53 -13.00
C ILE A 233 -47.30 -26.03 -13.36
N ASN A 234 -47.46 -24.78 -13.79
CA ASN A 234 -48.78 -24.21 -14.06
C ASN A 234 -49.50 -24.87 -15.25
N ASN A 235 -48.77 -25.32 -16.28
CA ASN A 235 -49.38 -26.01 -17.43
C ASN A 235 -49.68 -27.49 -17.15
N PHE A 236 -48.86 -28.17 -16.34
CA PHE A 236 -48.96 -29.63 -16.16
C PHE A 236 -49.44 -30.06 -14.77
N ILE A 237 -49.46 -29.19 -13.75
CA ILE A 237 -49.78 -29.52 -12.35
C ILE A 237 -50.68 -28.41 -11.76
N LYS A 238 -51.98 -28.66 -11.64
CA LYS A 238 -52.90 -27.70 -11.00
C LYS A 238 -52.74 -27.74 -9.47
N PRO A 239 -52.64 -26.59 -8.76
CA PRO A 239 -52.58 -26.56 -7.31
C PRO A 239 -53.93 -27.04 -6.74
N GLY A 240 -53.96 -28.29 -6.26
CA GLY A 240 -55.18 -28.94 -5.74
C GLY A 240 -55.25 -30.44 -6.03
N ASP A 241 -54.51 -30.94 -7.03
CA ASP A 241 -54.55 -32.36 -7.44
C ASP A 241 -53.56 -33.26 -6.67
N LEU A 242 -52.80 -32.69 -5.74
CA LEU A 242 -51.76 -33.40 -4.96
C LEU A 242 -52.32 -34.49 -4.02
N TRP A 243 -53.65 -34.52 -3.82
CA TRP A 243 -54.34 -35.47 -2.95
C TRP A 243 -55.06 -36.60 -3.69
N ASN A 244 -55.14 -36.55 -5.03
CA ASN A 244 -55.69 -37.65 -5.81
C ASN A 244 -54.54 -38.54 -6.30
N ASP A 245 -54.30 -39.57 -5.49
CA ASP A 245 -53.50 -40.77 -5.75
C ASP A 245 -53.21 -41.04 -7.25
N PHE A 246 -51.94 -40.92 -7.65
CA PHE A 246 -51.44 -41.44 -8.93
C PHE A 246 -51.73 -42.95 -9.12
N ASN A 247 -52.17 -43.63 -8.06
CA ASN A 247 -52.51 -45.04 -8.05
C ASN A 247 -53.88 -45.36 -8.67
N ASN A 248 -54.78 -44.39 -8.90
CA ASN A 248 -56.12 -44.67 -9.43
C ASN A 248 -56.58 -43.75 -10.57
N VAL A 249 -55.71 -42.90 -11.11
CA VAL A 249 -56.05 -42.03 -12.24
C VAL A 249 -55.63 -42.69 -13.54
N MET A 250 -56.62 -42.97 -14.40
CA MET A 250 -56.50 -43.28 -15.82
C MET A 250 -55.41 -42.41 -16.49
N VAL A 251 -54.18 -42.94 -16.56
CA VAL A 251 -53.02 -42.29 -17.21
C VAL A 251 -53.38 -41.87 -18.64
N GLU A 252 -54.26 -42.64 -19.29
CA GLU A 252 -54.78 -42.37 -20.62
C GLU A 252 -55.64 -41.10 -20.71
N ILE A 253 -56.52 -40.85 -19.72
CA ILE A 253 -57.34 -39.63 -19.64
C ILE A 253 -56.46 -38.41 -19.38
N TYR A 254 -55.45 -38.55 -18.50
CA TYR A 254 -54.52 -37.46 -18.19
C TYR A 254 -53.65 -37.08 -19.39
N LEU A 255 -53.08 -38.08 -20.08
CA LEU A 255 -52.32 -37.88 -21.31
C LEU A 255 -53.17 -37.24 -22.41
N ARG A 256 -54.42 -37.68 -22.57
CA ARG A 256 -55.31 -37.19 -23.62
C ARG A 256 -55.81 -35.77 -23.39
N ASN A 257 -56.15 -35.40 -22.15
CA ASN A 257 -56.81 -34.14 -21.86
C ASN A 257 -55.88 -33.01 -21.42
N ILE A 258 -54.69 -33.33 -20.87
CA ILE A 258 -53.76 -32.33 -20.34
C ILE A 258 -52.50 -32.27 -21.19
N VAL A 259 -51.84 -33.41 -21.44
CA VAL A 259 -50.53 -33.43 -22.13
C VAL A 259 -50.66 -33.16 -23.63
N LEU A 260 -51.51 -33.91 -24.35
CA LEU A 260 -51.68 -33.74 -25.80
C LEU A 260 -52.06 -32.31 -26.21
N PRO A 261 -53.11 -31.66 -25.66
CA PRO A 261 -53.49 -30.32 -26.12
C PRO A 261 -52.49 -29.22 -25.74
N HIS A 262 -51.70 -29.38 -24.67
CA HIS A 262 -50.64 -28.41 -24.32
C HIS A 262 -49.35 -28.63 -25.12
N SER A 263 -48.98 -29.88 -25.44
CA SER A 263 -47.81 -30.18 -26.28
C SER A 263 -47.98 -29.75 -27.74
N PHE A 264 -49.22 -29.71 -28.26
CA PHE A 264 -49.52 -29.26 -29.63
C PHE A 264 -49.76 -27.74 -29.76
N LYS A 265 -49.68 -26.97 -28.65
CA LYS A 265 -49.88 -25.50 -28.63
C LYS A 265 -48.59 -24.69 -28.40
N LEU A 266 -47.47 -25.34 -28.09
CA LEU A 266 -46.12 -24.75 -28.11
C LEU A 266 -45.58 -24.73 -29.55
#